data_AF-A0A7Z0N3V2-F1
#
_entry.id   AF-A0A7Z0N3V2-F1
#
_cell.length_a   1.000
_cell.length_b   1.000
_cell.length_c   1.000
_cell.angle_alpha   90.00
_cell.angle_beta   90.00
_cell.angle_gamma   90.00
#
_symmetry.space_group_name_H-M   'P 1'
#
loop_
_entity.id
_entity.type
_entity.pdbx_description
1 polymer ?
#
loop_
_entity_poly.entity_id
_entity_poly.type
_entity_poly.pdbx_seq_one_letter_code
_entity_poly.pdbx_strand_id
1 'polypeptide(L)'
;MEYGTDWKPKPYLAESWEISKDELTYTFHLVKNGVFHDGQPITSADVAFSLETVKKNHPFGPSMFGSVTSIDTPSPSTVVIHLSKPVPGLMLSLSPLFMPILPKHVYEVGEIRSNPHNNEPIGSGPFKFKDYKPGQYLALARKFHYCCRDG
;
A
#
# COMPACT_ATOMS: atom_id res chain seq x y z
N MET A 1 0.97 -1.35 -7.58
CA MET A 1 1.49 -0.84 -8.87
C MET A 1 2.13 0.52 -8.64
N GLU A 2 2.91 1.04 -9.59
CA GLU A 2 3.44 2.42 -9.59
C GLU A 2 3.18 3.10 -10.93
N TYR A 3 3.50 4.39 -11.07
CA TYR A 3 3.35 5.12 -12.34
C TYR A 3 4.71 5.33 -12.99
N GLY A 4 4.82 4.94 -14.27
CA GLY A 4 5.99 5.25 -15.09
C GLY A 4 6.06 6.73 -15.48
N THR A 5 7.16 7.14 -16.09
CA THR A 5 7.35 8.49 -16.64
C THR A 5 6.35 8.84 -17.74
N ASP A 6 5.71 7.82 -18.34
CA ASP A 6 4.63 7.91 -19.32
C ASP A 6 3.24 8.02 -18.68
N TRP A 7 3.15 8.19 -17.35
CA TRP A 7 1.90 8.27 -16.58
C TRP A 7 0.99 7.05 -16.73
N LYS A 8 1.55 5.90 -17.13
CA LYS A 8 0.84 4.63 -17.15
C LYS A 8 1.14 3.83 -15.88
N PRO A 9 0.13 3.13 -15.33
CA PRO A 9 0.37 2.20 -14.23
C PRO A 9 1.26 1.04 -14.70
N LYS A 10 2.22 0.66 -13.87
CA LYS A 10 3.18 -0.42 -14.10
C LYS A 10 3.24 -1.35 -12.90
N PRO A 11 3.57 -2.64 -13.10
CA PRO A 11 3.79 -3.59 -12.02
C PRO A 11 4.70 -3.03 -10.92
N TYR A 12 4.32 -3.30 -9.67
CA TYR A 12 5.13 -3.01 -8.48
C TYR A 12 4.82 -4.13 -7.46
N LEU A 13 4.18 -3.83 -6.32
CA LEU A 13 3.70 -4.88 -5.42
C LEU A 13 2.59 -5.73 -6.06
N ALA A 14 1.70 -5.09 -6.82
CA ALA A 14 0.79 -5.80 -7.70
C ALA A 14 1.50 -6.03 -9.04
N GLU A 15 1.65 -7.29 -9.44
CA GLU A 15 2.27 -7.69 -10.71
C GLU A 15 1.29 -7.62 -11.88
N SER A 16 0.00 -7.80 -11.60
CA SER A 16 -1.09 -7.65 -12.57
C SER A 16 -2.39 -7.28 -11.85
N TRP A 17 -3.36 -6.83 -12.63
CA TRP A 17 -4.70 -6.52 -12.14
C TRP A 17 -5.75 -6.63 -13.23
N GLU A 18 -6.98 -6.83 -12.81
CA GLU A 18 -8.17 -6.94 -13.63
C GLU A 18 -9.22 -5.94 -13.13
N ILE A 19 -9.90 -5.28 -14.06
CA ILE A 19 -10.97 -4.33 -13.77
C ILE A 19 -12.23 -4.84 -14.44
N SER A 20 -13.31 -5.00 -13.68
CA SER A 20 -14.60 -5.40 -14.24
C SER A 20 -15.15 -4.35 -15.22
N LYS A 21 -16.02 -4.78 -16.14
CA LYS A 21 -16.58 -3.91 -17.18
C LYS A 21 -17.37 -2.71 -16.64
N ASP A 22 -17.96 -2.87 -15.46
CA ASP A 22 -18.72 -1.82 -14.76
C ASP A 22 -17.83 -0.95 -13.85
N GLU A 23 -16.52 -1.22 -13.80
CA GLU A 23 -15.55 -0.53 -12.94
C GLU A 23 -15.90 -0.57 -11.45
N LEU A 24 -16.60 -1.63 -11.01
CA LEU A 24 -16.99 -1.82 -9.61
C LEU A 24 -16.15 -2.86 -8.87
N THR A 25 -15.41 -3.71 -9.58
CA THR A 25 -14.54 -4.74 -9.01
C THR A 25 -13.14 -4.64 -9.58
N TYR A 26 -12.15 -4.55 -8.69
CA TYR A 26 -10.74 -4.50 -9.04
C TYR A 26 -10.03 -5.67 -8.37
N THR A 27 -9.46 -6.58 -9.16
CA THR A 27 -8.69 -7.71 -8.65
C THR A 27 -7.21 -7.43 -8.87
N PHE A 28 -6.40 -7.53 -7.82
CA PHE A 28 -4.96 -7.36 -7.86
C PHE A 28 -4.26 -8.66 -7.48
N HIS A 29 -3.24 -9.02 -8.26
CA HIS A 29 -2.36 -10.16 -7.99
C HIS A 29 -1.02 -9.63 -7.52
N LEU A 30 -0.58 -10.06 -6.33
CA LEU A 30 0.63 -9.56 -5.68
C LEU A 30 1.84 -10.42 -6.03
N VAL A 31 3.02 -9.80 -6.10
CA VAL A 31 4.30 -10.52 -6.20
C VAL A 31 4.49 -11.46 -5.02
N LYS A 32 4.97 -12.69 -5.26
CA LYS A 32 5.07 -13.74 -4.23
C LYS A 32 6.20 -13.53 -3.22
N ASN A 33 7.20 -12.73 -3.56
CA ASN A 33 8.42 -12.50 -2.78
C ASN A 33 8.48 -11.09 -2.16
N GLY A 34 7.36 -10.39 -2.08
CA GLY A 34 7.29 -9.09 -1.42
C GLY A 34 7.55 -9.22 0.08
N VAL A 35 8.50 -8.44 0.60
CA VAL A 35 8.84 -8.40 2.04
C VAL A 35 8.98 -6.98 2.55
N PHE A 36 8.58 -6.77 3.80
CA PHE A 36 8.85 -5.54 4.56
C PHE A 36 10.32 -5.44 4.99
N HIS A 37 10.70 -4.29 5.54
CA HIS A 37 12.07 -3.99 6.01
C HIS A 37 12.51 -4.80 7.23
N ASP A 38 11.59 -5.47 7.89
CA ASP A 38 11.81 -6.43 8.99
C ASP A 38 11.83 -7.90 8.50
N GLY A 39 11.64 -8.13 7.20
CA GLY A 39 11.69 -9.45 6.57
C GLY A 39 10.34 -10.19 6.57
N GLN A 40 9.28 -9.65 7.18
CA GLN A 40 7.96 -10.27 7.11
C GLN A 40 7.39 -10.19 5.70
N PRO A 41 6.67 -11.24 5.23
CA PRO A 41 6.05 -11.24 3.93
C PRO A 41 4.93 -10.21 3.85
N ILE A 42 4.77 -9.60 2.67
CA ILE A 42 3.64 -8.73 2.36
C ILE A 42 2.50 -9.61 1.83
N THR A 43 1.31 -9.45 2.38
CA THR A 43 0.12 -10.22 2.00
C THR A 43 -1.04 -9.31 1.62
N SER A 44 -2.07 -9.90 1.03
CA SER A 44 -3.35 -9.26 0.74
C SER A 44 -4.02 -8.67 1.99
N ALA A 45 -3.78 -9.25 3.17
CA ALA A 45 -4.27 -8.71 4.44
C ALA A 45 -3.64 -7.35 4.78
N ASP A 46 -2.37 -7.14 4.44
CA ASP A 46 -1.69 -5.85 4.61
C ASP A 46 -2.28 -4.79 3.68
N VAL A 47 -2.64 -5.18 2.44
CA VAL A 47 -3.28 -4.28 1.47
C VAL A 47 -4.66 -3.84 1.97
N ALA A 48 -5.49 -4.78 2.43
CA ALA A 48 -6.80 -4.48 2.98
C ALA A 48 -6.70 -3.57 4.22
N PHE A 49 -5.80 -3.90 5.14
CA PHE A 49 -5.52 -3.09 6.32
C PHE A 49 -5.08 -1.66 5.95
N SER A 50 -4.19 -1.53 4.97
CA SER A 50 -3.65 -0.24 4.53
C SER A 50 -4.73 0.66 3.94
N LEU A 51 -5.57 0.10 3.05
CA LEU A 51 -6.65 0.86 2.42
C LEU A 51 -7.65 1.35 3.47
N GLU A 52 -8.10 0.48 4.38
CA GLU A 52 -9.01 0.89 5.46
C GLU A 52 -8.37 1.93 6.39
N THR A 53 -7.08 1.77 6.69
CA THR A 53 -6.32 2.75 7.49
C THR A 53 -6.29 4.12 6.81
N VAL A 54 -5.98 4.18 5.51
CA VAL A 54 -5.93 5.43 4.74
C VAL A 54 -7.33 6.03 4.61
N LYS A 55 -8.35 5.22 4.29
CA LYS A 55 -9.76 5.63 4.21
C LYS A 55 -10.23 6.33 5.48
N LYS A 56 -9.86 5.80 6.65
CA LYS A 56 -10.25 6.34 7.96
C LYS A 56 -9.41 7.54 8.42
N ASN A 57 -8.10 7.55 8.14
CA ASN A 57 -7.18 8.47 8.80
C ASN A 57 -6.61 9.58 7.90
N HIS A 58 -6.56 9.36 6.59
CA HIS A 58 -6.02 10.33 5.65
C HIS A 58 -7.03 11.44 5.36
N PRO A 59 -6.64 12.73 5.26
CA PRO A 59 -7.57 13.82 4.94
C PRO A 59 -8.35 13.61 3.64
N PHE A 60 -7.71 13.00 2.64
CA PHE A 60 -8.35 12.61 1.37
C PHE A 60 -8.92 11.18 1.37
N GLY A 61 -8.85 10.46 2.50
CA GLY A 61 -9.34 9.07 2.61
C GLY A 61 -10.81 8.92 2.19
N PRO A 62 -11.74 9.74 2.71
CA PRO A 62 -13.15 9.69 2.31
C PRO A 62 -13.38 9.94 0.81
N SER A 63 -12.64 10.88 0.19
CA SER A 63 -12.81 11.16 -1.24
C SER A 63 -12.19 10.09 -2.13
N MET A 64 -11.07 9.49 -1.72
CA MET A 64 -10.38 8.43 -2.48
C MET A 64 -11.06 7.06 -2.35
N PHE A 65 -11.52 6.71 -1.14
CA PHE A 65 -11.92 5.34 -0.81
C PHE A 65 -13.31 5.23 -0.18
N GLY A 66 -14.08 6.32 -0.10
CA GLY A 66 -15.43 6.31 0.46
C GLY A 66 -16.42 5.43 -0.29
N SER A 67 -16.18 5.15 -1.58
CA SER A 67 -17.01 4.23 -2.36
C SER A 67 -16.62 2.75 -2.20
N VAL A 68 -15.51 2.43 -1.53
CA VAL A 68 -15.10 1.05 -1.25
C VAL A 68 -16.06 0.43 -0.25
N THR A 69 -16.75 -0.64 -0.67
CA THR A 69 -17.76 -1.35 0.13
C THR A 69 -17.17 -2.56 0.86
N SER A 70 -16.24 -3.28 0.22
CA SER A 70 -15.52 -4.40 0.82
C SER A 70 -14.17 -4.62 0.13
N ILE A 71 -13.28 -5.32 0.84
CA ILE A 71 -12.00 -5.78 0.33
C ILE A 71 -11.85 -7.25 0.71
N ASP A 72 -11.89 -8.14 -0.28
CA ASP A 72 -11.68 -9.56 -0.06
C ASP A 72 -10.20 -9.93 -0.24
N THR A 73 -9.77 -10.91 0.55
CA THR A 73 -8.40 -11.44 0.55
C THR A 73 -8.41 -12.96 0.35
N PRO A 74 -8.92 -13.46 -0.79
CA PRO A 74 -9.18 -14.89 -0.99
C PRO A 74 -7.91 -15.76 -0.97
N SER A 75 -6.74 -15.15 -1.16
CA SER A 75 -5.44 -15.77 -0.95
C SER A 75 -4.43 -14.72 -0.44
N PRO A 76 -3.28 -15.13 0.12
CA PRO A 76 -2.22 -14.18 0.52
C PRO A 76 -1.72 -13.27 -0.60
N SER A 77 -1.89 -13.64 -1.87
CA SER A 77 -1.43 -12.89 -3.03
C SER A 77 -2.55 -12.34 -3.91
N THR A 78 -3.80 -12.34 -3.44
CA THR A 78 -4.95 -11.84 -4.20
C THR A 78 -5.76 -10.88 -3.35
N VAL A 79 -6.03 -9.69 -3.90
CA VAL A 79 -6.88 -8.66 -3.29
C VAL A 79 -8.02 -8.37 -4.25
N VAL A 80 -9.26 -8.33 -3.76
CA VAL A 80 -10.43 -7.93 -4.56
C VAL A 80 -11.09 -6.74 -3.88
N ILE A 81 -11.13 -5.59 -4.55
CA ILE A 81 -11.74 -4.36 -4.06
C ILE A 81 -13.10 -4.19 -4.74
N HIS A 82 -14.14 -4.00 -3.93
CA HIS A 82 -15.52 -3.76 -4.38
C HIS A 82 -15.93 -2.32 -4.12
N LEU A 83 -16.64 -1.72 -5.07
CA LEU A 83 -17.11 -0.34 -5.02
C LEU A 83 -18.63 -0.25 -5.13
N SER A 84 -19.22 0.76 -4.49
CA SER A 84 -20.64 1.11 -4.66
C SER A 84 -20.91 1.92 -5.93
N LYS A 85 -19.89 2.57 -6.48
CA LYS A 85 -19.92 3.34 -7.73
C LYS A 85 -18.50 3.51 -8.29
N PRO A 86 -18.33 3.73 -9.60
CA PRO A 86 -17.02 4.02 -10.17
C PRO A 86 -16.41 5.27 -9.55
N VAL A 87 -15.10 5.25 -9.33
CA VAL A 87 -14.34 6.37 -8.77
C VAL A 87 -13.30 6.82 -9.80
N PRO A 88 -13.49 7.99 -10.44
CA PRO A 88 -12.49 8.55 -11.34
C PRO A 88 -11.14 8.68 -10.63
N GLY A 89 -10.10 8.09 -11.20
CA GLY A 89 -8.76 8.15 -10.63
C GLY A 89 -8.47 7.17 -9.49
N LEU A 90 -9.33 6.16 -9.22
CA LEU A 90 -9.05 5.15 -8.19
C LEU A 90 -7.66 4.51 -8.35
N MET A 91 -7.26 4.19 -9.59
CA MET A 91 -5.94 3.66 -9.90
C MET A 91 -4.81 4.59 -9.43
N LEU A 92 -4.96 5.90 -9.55
CA LEU A 92 -3.99 6.85 -9.02
C LEU A 92 -3.99 6.85 -7.49
N SER A 93 -5.17 6.80 -6.87
CA SER A 93 -5.32 6.70 -5.41
C SER A 93 -4.68 5.42 -4.84
N LEU A 94 -4.64 4.33 -5.61
CA LEU A 94 -3.98 3.06 -5.23
C LEU A 94 -2.46 3.05 -5.45
N SER A 95 -1.88 4.17 -5.91
CA SER A 95 -0.43 4.30 -6.05
C SER A 95 0.26 4.45 -4.68
N PRO A 96 1.58 4.16 -4.57
CA PRO A 96 2.31 4.23 -3.30
C PRO A 96 2.34 5.63 -2.67
N LEU A 97 2.07 6.67 -3.47
CA LEU A 97 2.01 8.07 -3.01
C LEU A 97 0.77 8.32 -2.12
N PHE A 98 -0.36 7.70 -2.44
CA PHE A 98 -1.63 7.94 -1.76
C PHE A 98 -2.05 6.77 -0.87
N MET A 99 -1.60 5.56 -1.19
CA MET A 99 -1.93 4.34 -0.45
C MET A 99 -0.63 3.53 -0.23
N PRO A 100 0.20 3.95 0.74
CA PRO A 100 1.35 3.16 1.16
C PRO A 100 0.87 1.86 1.81
N ILE A 101 1.59 0.77 1.56
CA ILE A 101 1.30 -0.53 2.19
C ILE A 101 1.96 -0.56 3.57
N LEU A 102 1.11 -0.55 4.59
CA LEU A 102 1.46 -0.62 6.00
C LEU A 102 1.56 -2.09 6.43
N PRO A 103 2.62 -2.47 7.18
CA PRO A 103 2.69 -3.77 7.81
C PRO A 103 1.61 -3.91 8.88
N LYS A 104 0.60 -4.74 8.63
CA LYS A 104 -0.54 -4.92 9.53
C LYS A 104 -0.06 -5.32 10.93
N HIS A 105 0.91 -6.23 11.01
CA HIS A 105 1.47 -6.73 12.28
C HIS A 105 2.13 -5.64 13.15
N VAL A 106 2.47 -4.49 12.58
CA VAL A 106 3.06 -3.34 13.30
C VAL A 106 2.00 -2.32 13.69
N TYR A 107 1.04 -2.08 12.81
CA TYR A 107 0.11 -0.96 12.93
C TYR A 107 -1.29 -1.36 13.41
N GLU A 108 -1.64 -2.65 13.47
CA GLU A 108 -2.95 -3.10 13.97
C GLU A 108 -3.12 -2.94 15.48
N VAL A 109 -2.02 -2.73 16.20
CA VAL A 109 -2.01 -2.56 17.66
C VAL A 109 -2.06 -1.07 18.02
N GLY A 110 -3.02 -0.70 18.86
CA GLY A 110 -3.20 0.66 19.34
C GLY A 110 -3.77 1.63 18.31
N GLU A 111 -3.66 2.93 18.58
CA GLU A 111 -4.17 3.97 17.70
C GLU A 111 -3.13 4.33 16.62
N ILE A 112 -3.54 4.31 15.35
CA ILE A 112 -2.68 4.61 14.19
C ILE A 112 -1.93 5.94 14.36
N ARG A 113 -2.62 6.97 14.87
CA ARG A 113 -2.06 8.33 14.99
C ARG A 113 -0.96 8.44 16.05
N SER A 114 -0.98 7.60 17.07
CA SER A 114 0.00 7.61 18.17
C SER A 114 0.94 6.40 18.14
N ASN A 115 0.88 5.57 17.10
CA ASN A 115 1.76 4.41 16.97
C ASN A 115 3.24 4.87 16.98
N PRO A 116 4.10 4.31 17.84
CA PRO A 116 5.50 4.72 17.95
C PRO A 116 6.28 4.55 16.63
N HIS A 117 5.89 3.58 15.80
CA HIS A 117 6.49 3.38 14.47
C HIS A 117 6.17 4.51 13.47
N ASN A 118 5.37 5.51 13.84
CA ASN A 118 5.26 6.74 13.05
C ASN A 118 6.57 7.54 13.01
N ASN A 119 7.45 7.38 14.01
CA ASN A 119 8.79 7.98 14.02
C ASN A 119 9.89 7.03 13.55
N GLU A 120 9.64 5.72 13.56
CA GLU A 120 10.56 4.67 13.12
C GLU A 120 9.84 3.67 12.18
N PRO A 121 9.51 4.12 10.95
CA PRO A 121 8.61 3.38 10.08
C PRO A 121 9.25 2.12 9.50
N ILE A 122 8.45 1.07 9.45
CA ILE A 122 8.73 -0.17 8.72
C ILE A 122 7.91 -0.15 7.44
N GLY A 123 8.56 -0.25 6.28
CA GLY A 123 7.90 -0.26 4.98
C GLY A 123 8.44 -1.34 4.07
N SER A 124 8.10 -1.26 2.78
CA SER A 124 8.52 -2.23 1.75
C SER A 124 9.30 -1.58 0.59
N GLY A 125 9.53 -0.27 0.67
CA GLY A 125 10.20 0.52 -0.36
C GLY A 125 11.73 0.35 -0.41
N PRO A 126 12.41 1.05 -1.34
CA PRO A 126 13.85 0.94 -1.58
C PRO A 126 14.75 1.49 -0.47
N PHE A 127 14.17 2.20 0.51
CA PHE A 127 14.91 2.84 1.60
C PHE A 127 14.28 2.48 2.94
N LYS A 128 15.10 2.02 3.89
CA LYS A 128 14.73 1.72 5.28
C LYS A 128 15.06 2.92 6.16
N PHE A 129 14.22 3.17 7.16
CA PHE A 129 14.53 4.12 8.23
C PHE A 129 15.88 3.80 8.89
N LYS A 130 16.71 4.82 9.10
CA LYS A 130 17.97 4.68 9.84
C LYS A 130 17.97 5.52 11.12
N ASP A 131 17.66 6.80 11.00
CA ASP A 131 17.68 7.73 12.11
C ASP A 131 16.85 8.98 11.77
N TYR A 132 16.32 9.65 12.78
CA TYR A 132 15.56 10.90 12.62
C TYR A 132 15.83 11.85 13.76
N LYS A 133 16.24 13.06 13.40
CA LYS A 133 16.43 14.17 14.32
C LYS A 133 15.51 15.32 13.92
N PRO A 134 14.44 15.59 14.70
CA PRO A 134 13.47 16.64 14.39
C PRO A 134 14.14 18.00 14.11
N GLY A 135 13.71 18.63 13.02
CA GLY A 135 14.24 19.91 12.56
C GLY A 135 15.67 19.88 11.99
N GLN A 136 16.29 18.70 11.87
CA GLN A 136 17.66 18.56 11.36
C GLN A 136 17.75 17.61 10.18
N TYR A 137 17.46 16.32 10.38
CA TYR A 137 17.61 15.33 9.31
C TYR A 137 16.68 14.13 9.47
N LEU A 138 16.40 13.50 8.33
CA LEU A 138 15.93 12.12 8.22
C LEU A 138 17.00 11.33 7.46
N ALA A 139 17.56 10.30 8.09
CA ALA A 139 18.54 9.42 7.49
C ALA A 139 17.88 8.11 7.07
N LEU A 140 18.16 7.67 5.85
CA LEU A 140 17.64 6.43 5.29
C LEU A 140 18.80 5.53 4.80
N ALA A 141 18.65 4.23 4.97
CA ALA A 141 19.58 3.23 4.44
C ALA A 141 18.97 2.59 3.19
N ARG A 142 19.76 2.47 2.12
CA ARG A 142 19.33 1.77 0.89
C ARG A 142 19.10 0.29 1.19
N LYS A 143 17.94 -0.24 0.79
CA LYS A 143 17.65 -1.68 0.74
C LYS A 143 17.89 -2.19 -0.68
N PHE A 144 18.93 -2.98 -0.86
CA PHE A 144 19.09 -3.78 -2.08
C PHE A 144 18.05 -4.91 -2.06
N HIS A 145 17.46 -5.24 -3.21
CA HIS A 145 16.37 -6.24 -3.33
C HIS A 145 15.15 -5.89 -2.44
N TYR A 146 14.46 -4.80 -2.77
CA TYR A 146 13.15 -4.48 -2.21
C TYR A 146 12.04 -5.09 -3.07
N CYS A 147 10.80 -5.12 -2.56
CA CYS A 147 9.74 -6.05 -2.97
C CYS A 147 9.48 -6.21 -4.47
N CYS A 148 9.89 -5.26 -5.31
CA CYS A 148 9.20 -4.96 -6.54
C CYS A 148 10.10 -4.46 -7.69
N ARG A 149 11.43 -4.59 -7.58
CA ARG A 149 12.36 -4.49 -8.72
C ARG A 149 13.30 -5.69 -8.70
N ASP A 150 13.22 -6.49 -9.75
CA ASP A 150 14.33 -7.37 -10.12
C ASP A 150 15.56 -6.51 -10.43
N GLY A 151 16.73 -7.03 -10.04
CA GLY A 151 18.11 -6.55 -10.29
C GLY A 151 18.28 -5.19 -10.97
#